data_AF-A0A1B7K1E6-F1
#
_entry.id   AF-A0A1B7K1E6-F1
#
_cell.length_a   1.000
_cell.length_b   1.000
_cell.length_c   1.000
_cell.angle_alpha   90.00
_cell.angle_beta   90.00
_cell.angle_gamma   90.00
#
_symmetry.space_group_name_H-M   'P 1'
#
loop_
_entity.id
_entity.type
_entity.pdbx_description
1 polymer ?
#
loop_
_entity_poly.entity_id
_entity_poly.type
_entity_poly.pdbx_seq_one_letter_code
_entity_poly.pdbx_strand_id
1 'polypeptide(L)'
;MKKLFIVAIASTALLFGCGEEVPKTTGDIMSHLENRDDMRSYNLKFKNLNLYETEQGEDMLCGEIQFSRKSNMLPISTPVVLRSDLSKDVNEVVDGKKYFKFYFFKKTNSQSAANEEPIVIVDTNDSKLIGLWNQACNN
;
A
#
# COMPACT_ATOMS: atom_id res chain seq x y z
N MET A 1 -25.45 58.53 0.41
CA MET A 1 -23.97 58.43 0.18
C MET A 1 -23.34 58.21 1.55
N LYS A 2 -22.55 57.18 1.89
CA LYS A 2 -21.85 56.10 1.19
C LYS A 2 -22.01 54.83 2.05
N LYS A 3 -22.13 53.68 1.39
CA LYS A 3 -22.09 52.33 2.00
C LYS A 3 -20.65 52.01 2.41
N LEU A 4 -20.46 51.34 3.54
CA LEU A 4 -19.23 50.59 3.85
C LEU A 4 -19.66 49.25 4.43
N PHE A 5 -19.61 48.24 3.57
CA PHE A 5 -19.79 46.85 3.94
C PHE A 5 -18.50 46.37 4.60
N ILE A 6 -18.59 45.96 5.86
CA ILE A 6 -17.52 45.21 6.52
C ILE A 6 -17.69 43.76 6.06
N VAL A 7 -16.89 43.37 5.07
CA VAL A 7 -16.73 41.95 4.70
C VAL A 7 -15.58 41.42 5.54
N ALA A 8 -15.90 40.88 6.71
CA ALA A 8 -14.98 40.02 7.45
C ALA A 8 -14.90 38.69 6.69
N ILE A 9 -13.91 38.56 5.80
CA ILE A 9 -13.51 37.25 5.29
C ILE A 9 -12.69 36.61 6.40
N ALA A 10 -13.39 35.98 7.35
CA ALA A 10 -12.80 34.93 8.16
C ALA A 10 -12.47 33.80 7.18
N SER A 11 -11.25 33.84 6.63
CA SER A 11 -10.67 32.71 5.92
C SER A 11 -10.50 31.60 6.94
N THR A 12 -11.56 30.84 7.13
CA THR A 12 -11.51 29.45 7.55
C THR A 12 -10.85 28.71 6.40
N ALA A 13 -9.54 28.91 6.25
CA ALA A 13 -8.71 27.96 5.55
C ALA A 13 -8.85 26.67 6.36
N LEU A 14 -9.63 25.78 5.76
CA LEU A 14 -9.94 24.45 6.22
C LEU A 14 -8.70 23.83 6.84
N LEU A 15 -8.86 23.39 8.08
CA LEU A 15 -8.04 22.38 8.73
C LEU A 15 -8.05 21.12 7.84
N PHE A 16 -7.25 21.13 6.78
CA PHE A 16 -6.72 19.90 6.23
C PHE A 16 -5.69 19.45 7.23
N GLY A 17 -6.14 18.58 8.13
CA GLY A 17 -5.26 17.86 9.03
C GLY A 17 -4.08 17.30 8.26
N CYS A 18 -2.92 17.37 8.89
CA CYS A 18 -1.64 16.83 8.46
C CYS A 18 -1.82 15.59 7.58
N GLY A 19 -1.90 15.80 6.27
CA GLY A 19 -1.63 14.73 5.32
C GLY A 19 -0.13 14.58 5.37
N GLU A 20 0.36 13.52 6.00
CA GLU A 20 1.76 13.14 5.90
C GLU A 20 2.14 13.20 4.43
N GLU A 21 3.11 14.05 4.09
CA GLU A 21 3.66 14.10 2.74
C GLU A 21 4.25 12.72 2.47
N VAL A 22 3.56 11.94 1.64
CA VAL A 22 4.08 10.66 1.18
C VAL A 22 5.36 10.97 0.41
N PRO A 23 6.52 10.40 0.80
CA PRO A 23 7.76 10.64 0.10
C PRO A 23 7.59 10.36 -1.40
N LYS A 24 8.17 11.21 -2.26
CA LYS A 24 8.05 11.07 -3.72
C LYS A 24 8.38 9.64 -4.20
N THR A 25 9.42 9.04 -3.62
CA THR A 25 9.82 7.65 -3.86
C THR A 25 8.73 6.65 -3.49
N THR A 26 8.03 6.85 -2.39
CA THR A 26 6.89 6.00 -1.97
C THR A 26 5.71 6.14 -2.94
N GLY A 27 5.41 7.37 -3.38
CA GLY A 27 4.37 7.61 -4.39
C GLY A 27 4.68 6.94 -5.73
N ASP A 28 5.94 6.98 -6.17
CA ASP A 28 6.38 6.31 -7.39
C ASP A 28 6.24 4.78 -7.29
N ILE A 29 6.57 4.16 -6.14
CA ILE A 29 6.39 2.71 -6.01
C ILE A 29 4.91 2.36 -5.88
N MET A 30 4.09 3.16 -5.20
CA MET A 30 2.63 2.93 -5.14
C MET A 30 2.03 2.92 -6.55
N SER A 31 2.38 3.91 -7.37
CA SER A 31 1.94 3.97 -8.77
C SER A 31 2.42 2.75 -9.57
N HIS A 32 3.66 2.31 -9.34
CA HIS A 32 4.16 1.08 -9.94
C HIS A 32 3.32 -0.14 -9.53
N LEU A 33 3.05 -0.33 -8.23
CA LEU A 33 2.27 -1.46 -7.71
C LEU A 33 0.85 -1.49 -8.27
N GLU A 34 0.20 -0.34 -8.44
CA GLU A 34 -1.15 -0.25 -9.01
C GLU A 34 -1.23 -0.66 -10.49
N ASN A 35 -0.10 -0.59 -11.21
CA ASN A 35 -0.03 -0.90 -12.63
C ASN A 35 0.52 -2.31 -12.94
N ARG A 36 0.93 -3.08 -11.92
CA ARG A 36 1.40 -4.46 -12.12
C ARG A 36 0.27 -5.37 -12.57
N ASP A 37 0.60 -6.38 -13.38
CA ASP A 37 -0.39 -7.30 -13.95
C ASP A 37 -1.18 -8.10 -12.90
N ASP A 38 -0.53 -8.47 -11.79
CA ASP A 38 -1.13 -9.17 -10.66
C ASP A 38 -1.99 -8.27 -9.76
N MET A 39 -1.89 -6.94 -9.93
CA MET A 39 -2.55 -5.96 -9.08
C MET A 39 -3.55 -5.07 -9.82
N ARG A 40 -3.43 -4.93 -11.15
CA ARG A 40 -4.21 -3.98 -11.95
C ARG A 40 -5.72 -4.19 -11.86
N SER A 41 -6.17 -5.40 -11.56
CA SER A 41 -7.59 -5.74 -11.40
C SER A 41 -8.15 -5.41 -10.01
N TYR A 42 -7.32 -4.84 -9.13
CA TYR A 42 -7.70 -4.42 -7.78
C TYR A 42 -7.54 -2.91 -7.62
N ASN A 43 -8.42 -2.29 -6.82
CA ASN A 43 -8.15 -0.99 -6.24
C ASN A 43 -7.37 -1.21 -4.95
N LEU A 44 -6.21 -0.57 -4.84
CA LEU A 44 -5.31 -0.66 -3.70
C LEU A 44 -5.52 0.58 -2.81
N LYS A 45 -5.55 0.37 -1.50
CA LYS A 45 -5.47 1.46 -0.51
C LYS A 45 -4.37 1.13 0.46
N PHE A 46 -3.46 2.09 0.64
CA PHE A 46 -2.30 1.91 1.50
C PHE A 46 -2.42 2.74 2.77
N LYS A 47 -1.83 2.24 3.87
CA LYS A 47 -1.68 2.94 5.15
C LYS A 47 -0.36 2.58 5.79
N ASN A 48 0.13 3.45 6.67
CA ASN A 48 1.32 3.21 7.50
C ASN A 48 2.51 2.75 6.64
N LEU A 49 2.77 3.45 5.53
CA LEU A 49 3.82 3.10 4.58
C LEU A 49 5.18 3.58 5.09
N ASN A 50 6.13 2.66 5.21
CA ASN A 50 7.50 2.94 5.58
C ASN A 50 8.44 2.33 4.54
N LEU A 51 9.36 3.15 4.02
CA LEU A 51 10.42 2.70 3.14
C LEU A 51 11.69 2.46 3.97
N TYR A 52 12.18 1.23 3.94
CA TYR A 52 13.43 0.82 4.56
C TYR A 52 14.49 0.69 3.48
N GLU A 53 15.39 1.66 3.43
CA GLU A 53 16.54 1.63 2.52
C GLU A 53 17.59 0.66 3.08
N THR A 54 18.09 -0.25 2.25
CA THR A 54 19.14 -1.18 2.64
C THR A 54 20.44 -0.86 1.91
N GLU A 55 21.59 -1.05 2.58
CA GLU A 55 22.91 -0.77 1.99
C GLU A 55 23.20 -1.58 0.71
N GLN A 56 22.45 -2.67 0.50
CA GLN A 56 22.60 -3.59 -0.62
C GLN A 56 21.68 -3.24 -1.81
N GLY A 57 20.90 -2.17 -1.72
CA GLY A 57 20.02 -1.71 -2.79
C GLY A 57 18.78 -2.59 -3.01
N GLU A 58 18.37 -3.30 -1.98
CA GLU A 58 17.09 -4.02 -1.88
C GLU A 58 16.20 -3.22 -0.91
N ASP A 59 15.66 -2.10 -1.37
CA ASP A 59 14.80 -1.27 -0.53
C ASP A 59 13.51 -2.05 -0.25
N MET A 60 13.00 -1.97 0.97
CA MET A 60 11.79 -2.65 1.37
C MET A 60 10.71 -1.63 1.71
N LEU A 61 9.61 -1.63 0.96
CA LEU A 61 8.40 -0.92 1.36
C LEU A 61 7.57 -1.83 2.24
N CYS A 62 7.29 -1.40 3.46
CA CYS A 62 6.34 -2.07 4.35
C CYS A 62 5.10 -1.20 4.57
N GLY A 63 3.99 -1.84 4.89
CA GLY A 63 2.84 -1.14 5.44
C GLY A 63 1.59 -2.00 5.47
N GLU A 64 0.46 -1.32 5.35
CA GLU A 64 -0.85 -1.95 5.27
C GLU A 64 -1.49 -1.71 3.91
N ILE A 65 -2.07 -2.75 3.33
CA ILE A 65 -2.75 -2.72 2.04
C ILE A 65 -4.16 -3.30 2.16
N GLN A 66 -5.12 -2.63 1.58
CA GLN A 66 -6.48 -3.12 1.40
C GLN A 66 -6.75 -3.30 -0.10
N PHE A 67 -7.33 -4.44 -0.46
CA PHE A 67 -7.74 -4.75 -1.83
C PHE A 67 -9.26 -4.61 -1.98
N SER A 68 -9.69 -4.24 -3.18
CA SER A 68 -11.06 -4.42 -3.62
C SER A 68 -11.08 -4.65 -5.12
N ARG A 69 -11.84 -5.63 -5.61
CA ARG A 69 -11.91 -5.92 -7.05
C ARG A 69 -12.50 -4.76 -7.82
N LYS A 70 -11.91 -4.44 -8.98
CA LYS A 70 -12.53 -3.57 -9.98
C LYS A 70 -13.64 -4.37 -10.67
N SER A 71 -14.83 -3.78 -10.80
CA SER A 71 -16.01 -4.47 -11.33
C SER A 71 -15.91 -4.86 -12.81
N ASN A 72 -14.99 -4.24 -13.56
CA ASN A 72 -14.82 -4.39 -15.00
C ASN A 72 -13.54 -5.12 -15.40
N MET A 73 -12.79 -5.69 -14.46
CA MET A 73 -11.52 -6.38 -14.74
C MET A 73 -11.45 -7.69 -13.96
N LEU A 74 -11.31 -8.81 -14.66
CA LEU A 74 -10.96 -10.08 -14.03
C LEU A 74 -9.47 -10.06 -13.65
N PRO A 75 -9.10 -10.56 -12.46
CA PRO A 75 -7.69 -10.72 -12.10
C PRO A 75 -7.02 -11.68 -13.09
N ILE A 76 -5.89 -11.27 -13.67
CA ILE A 76 -5.05 -12.16 -14.49
C ILE A 76 -4.42 -13.23 -13.59
N SER A 77 -3.97 -12.80 -12.41
CA SER A 77 -3.38 -13.65 -11.39
C SER A 77 -3.84 -13.20 -10.01
N THR A 78 -3.73 -14.11 -9.06
CA THR A 78 -4.03 -13.83 -7.66
C THR A 78 -2.77 -13.28 -6.98
N PRO A 79 -2.90 -12.26 -6.11
CA PRO A 79 -1.80 -11.79 -5.28
C PRO A 79 -1.16 -12.92 -4.46
N VAL A 80 0.14 -12.84 -4.23
CA VAL A 80 0.84 -13.78 -3.36
C VAL A 80 0.51 -13.44 -1.91
N VAL A 81 -0.08 -14.41 -1.21
CA VAL A 81 -0.39 -14.30 0.23
C VAL A 81 0.42 -15.34 1.00
N LEU A 82 1.27 -14.88 1.92
CA LEU A 82 1.87 -15.72 2.93
C LEU A 82 0.84 -16.03 4.03
N ARG A 83 0.63 -17.32 4.26
CA ARG A 83 -0.28 -17.88 5.24
C ARG A 83 0.23 -19.24 5.68
N SER A 84 0.16 -19.56 6.98
CA SER A 84 0.41 -20.93 7.44
C SER A 84 -0.73 -21.87 7.07
N ASP A 85 -1.96 -21.34 6.95
CA ASP A 85 -3.13 -22.13 6.56
C ASP A 85 -3.40 -22.01 5.05
N LEU A 86 -2.93 -23.01 4.30
CA LEU A 86 -3.13 -23.09 2.85
C LEU A 86 -4.57 -23.46 2.45
N SER A 87 -5.42 -23.86 3.40
CA SER A 87 -6.80 -24.30 3.12
C SER A 87 -7.78 -23.15 2.86
N LYS A 88 -7.45 -21.94 3.32
CA LYS A 88 -8.28 -20.74 3.09
C LYS A 88 -8.26 -20.35 1.61
N ASP A 89 -9.33 -19.75 1.09
CA ASP A 89 -9.27 -19.18 -0.25
C ASP A 89 -8.52 -17.83 -0.20
N VAL A 90 -7.58 -17.61 -1.13
CA VAL A 90 -6.92 -16.30 -1.26
C VAL A 90 -7.95 -15.20 -1.56
N ASN A 91 -9.07 -15.55 -2.21
CA ASN A 91 -10.18 -14.63 -2.43
C ASN A 91 -10.79 -14.11 -1.12
N GLU A 92 -10.81 -14.90 -0.04
CA GLU A 92 -11.30 -14.46 1.28
C GLU A 92 -10.41 -13.36 1.89
N VAL A 93 -9.11 -13.37 1.56
CA VAL A 93 -8.16 -12.32 1.93
C VAL A 93 -8.47 -11.07 1.11
N VAL A 94 -8.65 -11.22 -0.19
CA VAL A 94 -8.76 -10.09 -1.13
C VAL A 94 -10.11 -9.36 -1.05
N ASP A 95 -11.21 -10.05 -0.76
CA ASP A 95 -12.55 -9.45 -0.74
C ASP A 95 -13.01 -8.96 0.65
N GLY A 96 -12.20 -9.18 1.69
CA GLY A 96 -12.57 -8.96 3.08
C GLY A 96 -12.71 -7.51 3.53
N LYS A 97 -12.43 -6.51 2.68
CA LYS A 97 -12.32 -5.08 3.04
C LYS A 97 -11.43 -4.82 4.27
N LYS A 98 -10.52 -5.75 4.60
CA LYS A 98 -9.57 -5.60 5.71
C LYS A 98 -8.26 -5.03 5.17
N TYR A 99 -7.52 -4.37 6.06
CA TYR A 99 -6.11 -4.06 5.79
C TYR A 99 -5.28 -5.27 6.17
N PHE A 100 -4.35 -5.63 5.30
CA PHE A 100 -3.36 -6.68 5.50
C PHE A 100 -2.00 -6.05 5.62
N LYS A 101 -1.15 -6.64 6.45
CA LYS A 101 0.26 -6.29 6.46
C LYS A 101 0.89 -6.75 5.15
N PHE A 102 1.77 -5.94 4.57
CA PHE A 102 2.50 -6.32 3.36
C PHE A 102 3.92 -5.81 3.39
N TYR A 103 4.76 -6.43 2.57
CA TYR A 103 6.04 -5.87 2.19
C TYR A 103 6.29 -6.06 0.68
N PHE A 104 7.09 -5.17 0.12
CA PHE A 104 7.53 -5.22 -1.27
C PHE A 104 9.01 -4.83 -1.34
N PHE A 105 9.81 -5.66 -1.99
CA PHE A 105 11.21 -5.38 -2.23
C PHE A 105 11.38 -4.70 -3.58
N LYS A 106 12.07 -3.57 -3.58
CA LYS A 106 12.46 -2.82 -4.77
C LYS A 106 13.94 -3.05 -5.00
N LYS A 107 14.27 -3.83 -6.03
CA LYS A 107 15.65 -3.94 -6.51
C LYS A 107 16.03 -2.69 -7.29
N THR A 108 17.14 -2.08 -6.89
CA THR A 108 17.73 -0.88 -7.51
C THR A 108 18.23 -1.13 -8.95
N ASN A 109 18.49 -2.39 -9.30
CA ASN A 109 19.11 -2.75 -10.58
C ASN A 109 18.09 -3.40 -11.53
N SER A 110 17.55 -2.57 -12.42
CA SER A 110 16.64 -2.86 -13.55
C SER A 110 15.13 -2.74 -13.29
N GLN A 111 14.46 -1.96 -14.14
CA GLN A 111 13.00 -1.90 -14.25
C GLN A 111 12.36 -3.27 -14.50
N SER A 112 13.11 -4.23 -15.06
CA SER A 112 12.69 -5.62 -15.24
C SER A 112 12.62 -6.38 -13.91
N ALA A 113 13.56 -6.20 -12.99
CA ALA A 113 13.58 -6.92 -11.70
C ALA A 113 12.46 -6.46 -10.75
N ALA A 114 12.06 -5.19 -10.81
CA ALA A 114 10.95 -4.67 -10.00
C ALA A 114 9.59 -5.29 -10.36
N ASN A 115 9.42 -5.81 -11.59
CA ASN A 115 8.20 -6.48 -12.04
C ASN A 115 8.11 -7.95 -11.61
N GLU A 116 9.23 -8.57 -11.19
CA GLU A 116 9.27 -10.00 -10.90
C GLU A 116 9.00 -10.32 -9.43
N GLU A 117 9.36 -9.43 -8.50
CA GLU A 117 9.17 -9.71 -7.08
C GLU A 117 7.70 -9.52 -6.67
N PRO A 118 7.08 -10.52 -6.04
CA PRO A 118 5.67 -10.44 -5.69
C PRO A 118 5.45 -9.46 -4.54
N ILE A 119 4.32 -8.75 -4.57
CA ILE A 119 3.82 -8.11 -3.35
C ILE A 119 3.47 -9.23 -2.39
N VAL A 120 4.09 -9.22 -1.22
CA VAL A 120 3.84 -10.25 -0.21
C VAL A 120 2.82 -9.75 0.77
N ILE A 121 1.63 -10.34 0.74
CA ILE A 121 0.55 -10.07 1.68
C ILE A 121 0.68 -11.06 2.84
N VAL A 122 0.59 -10.57 4.06
CA VAL A 122 0.69 -11.39 5.28
C VAL A 122 -0.69 -11.56 5.91
N ASP A 123 -1.13 -12.81 6.09
CA ASP A 123 -2.37 -13.11 6.81
C ASP A 123 -2.28 -12.59 8.26
N THR A 124 -3.15 -11.66 8.61
CA THR A 124 -3.19 -11.01 9.93
C THR A 124 -3.69 -11.94 11.04
N ASN A 125 -4.26 -13.09 10.69
CA ASN A 125 -4.66 -14.12 11.65
C ASN A 125 -3.52 -15.10 11.99
N ASP A 126 -2.37 -14.97 11.31
CA ASP A 126 -1.19 -15.79 11.53
C ASP A 126 -0.19 -15.05 12.41
N SER A 127 -0.20 -15.35 13.71
CA SER A 127 0.66 -14.66 14.68
C SER A 127 2.16 -14.85 14.41
N LYS A 128 2.57 -15.98 13.83
CA LYS A 128 3.97 -16.24 13.49
C LYS A 128 4.42 -15.36 12.33
N LEU A 129 3.63 -15.28 11.27
CA LEU A 129 3.95 -14.41 10.13
C LEU A 129 3.90 -12.93 10.51
N ILE A 130 2.97 -12.54 11.37
CA ILE A 130 2.93 -11.17 11.90
C ILE A 130 4.16 -10.87 12.76
N GLY A 131 4.64 -11.83 13.55
CA GLY A 131 5.90 -11.72 14.28
C GLY A 131 7.09 -11.45 13.35
N LEU A 132 7.21 -12.22 12.27
CA LEU A 132 8.26 -12.02 11.26
C LEU A 132 8.13 -10.68 10.54
N TRP A 133 6.90 -10.29 10.17
CA TRP A 133 6.64 -8.99 9.56
C TRP A 133 7.08 -7.85 10.48
N ASN A 134 6.73 -7.90 11.77
CA ASN A 134 7.14 -6.87 12.73
C ASN A 134 8.67 -6.79 12.88
N GLN A 135 9.38 -7.91 12.84
CA GLN A 135 10.85 -7.92 12.91
C GLN A 135 11.51 -7.29 11.68
N ALA A 136 10.91 -7.45 10.50
CA ALA A 136 11.41 -6.86 9.27
C ALA A 136 11.01 -5.38 9.13
N CYS A 137 9.77 -5.04 9.49
CA CYS A 137 9.09 -3.79 9.14
C CYS A 137 8.85 -2.82 10.30
N ASN A 138 9.36 -3.08 11.51
CA ASN A 138 9.27 -2.14 12.64
C ASN A 138 10.65 -1.90 13.32
N ASN A 139 11.76 -2.09 12.59
CA ASN A 139 13.08 -1.63 13.08
C ASN A 139 13.24 -0.12 12.91
#